data_AF-A0AAW7LA40-F1
#
_entry.id   AF-A0AAW7LA40-F1
#
_cell.length_a   1.000
_cell.length_b   1.000
_cell.length_c   1.000
_cell.angle_alpha   90.00
_cell.angle_beta   90.00
_cell.angle_gamma   90.00
#
_symmetry.space_group_name_H-M   'P 1'
#
loop_
_entity.id
_entity.type
_entity.pdbx_description
1 polymer ?
#
loop_
_entity_poly.entity_id
_entity_poly.type
_entity_poly.pdbx_seq_one_letter_code
_entity_poly.pdbx_strand_id
1 'polypeptide(L)'
;MSSNEILLEKLHLLQVHNLALEENRAFNSLILNGLDAILKNDKTETLLTEFFDILQQAIAFSAAILIKINPSNETTTLITASHPQSDEIITQLKALNKPNRDIKNVFNLHQLPDWQVTDPFWHSQHAMLTTPVSTSTESYQLYIFSETIGAFNQHDITLMQRFVSFAGNTISQFEKRNLLVKQKEMEEKQSNIEQVLINSEKMASLGQMAAGVAHEINNPLSYIVSNIQNLAYNLEQFSHLINTLKAEKAITQQTLVNTLQHYQFDELQTDSSDIIAEMTEGADRVKEIVQGLRQFAHPDQTQIGDIDITELIDNTLRVAWNEIKYNANVEKNYNTEPVIITGRSTQLSQVFLNLFFNAAQAICDKVGVISITTKADKKNAYITIADNGSGIDEDKLNKIFDPFYTTKPIGQGTGLGLAISKAIIEQHSGQIRVESQLNQGTVFYITLPKKPKLTDDVLTILNANKPIE
;
A
#
# COMPACT_ATOMS: atom_id res chain seq x y z
N MET A 1 -27.90 -4.97 -77.05
CA MET A 1 -27.67 -3.61 -76.53
C MET A 1 -26.90 -2.81 -77.57
N SER A 2 -27.33 -1.60 -77.89
CA SER A 2 -26.58 -0.71 -78.78
C SER A 2 -25.28 -0.26 -78.10
N SER A 3 -24.22 0.05 -78.85
CA SER A 3 -22.94 0.52 -78.27
C SER A 3 -23.09 1.75 -77.36
N ASN A 4 -24.16 2.52 -77.52
CA ASN A 4 -24.50 3.65 -76.65
C ASN A 4 -25.06 3.22 -75.29
N GLU A 5 -25.79 2.10 -75.20
CA GLU A 5 -26.31 1.58 -73.94
C GLU A 5 -25.18 1.07 -73.03
N ILE A 6 -24.18 0.40 -73.60
CA ILE A 6 -22.98 -0.07 -72.88
C ILE A 6 -22.14 1.12 -72.38
N LEU A 7 -22.06 2.21 -73.17
CA LEU A 7 -21.33 3.41 -72.78
C LEU A 7 -22.04 4.14 -71.62
N LEU A 8 -23.37 4.24 -71.68
CA LEU A 8 -24.20 4.81 -70.61
C LEU A 8 -24.10 4.01 -69.30
N GLU A 9 -24.11 2.68 -69.39
CA GLU A 9 -23.94 1.80 -68.23
C GLU A 9 -22.55 1.96 -67.59
N LYS A 10 -21.47 2.02 -68.40
CA LYS A 10 -20.11 2.30 -67.90
C LYS A 10 -19.97 3.68 -67.28
N LEU A 11 -20.60 4.70 -67.88
CA LEU A 11 -20.58 6.06 -67.36
C LEU A 11 -21.29 6.14 -66.00
N HIS A 12 -22.42 5.44 -65.86
CA HIS A 12 -23.14 5.33 -64.60
C HIS A 12 -22.32 4.60 -63.52
N LEU A 13 -21.69 3.47 -63.85
CA LEU A 13 -20.78 2.75 -62.94
C LEU A 13 -19.59 3.61 -62.49
N LEU A 14 -18.98 4.38 -63.41
CA LEU A 14 -17.90 5.30 -63.08
C LEU A 14 -18.36 6.43 -62.15
N GLN A 15 -19.57 6.96 -62.35
CA GLN A 15 -20.15 7.97 -61.45
C GLN A 15 -20.35 7.40 -60.04
N VAL A 16 -20.89 6.18 -59.92
CA VAL A 16 -21.07 5.50 -58.63
C VAL A 16 -19.73 5.24 -57.93
N HIS A 17 -18.73 4.75 -58.67
CA HIS A 17 -17.39 4.52 -58.11
C HIS A 17 -16.70 5.81 -57.67
N ASN A 18 -16.84 6.89 -58.45
CA ASN A 18 -16.23 8.16 -58.09
C ASN A 18 -16.88 8.76 -56.85
N LEU A 19 -18.21 8.66 -56.73
CA LEU A 19 -18.94 9.04 -55.52
C LEU A 19 -18.41 8.28 -54.30
N ALA A 20 -18.30 6.94 -54.39
CA ALA A 20 -17.77 6.10 -53.32
C ALA A 20 -16.32 6.44 -52.91
N LEU A 21 -15.49 6.85 -53.87
CA LEU A 21 -14.12 7.31 -53.61
C LEU A 21 -14.09 8.65 -52.88
N GLU A 22 -14.97 9.58 -53.23
CA GLU A 22 -15.12 10.86 -52.55
C GLU A 22 -15.58 10.67 -51.09
N GLU A 23 -16.56 9.79 -50.84
CA GLU A 23 -17.00 9.51 -49.45
C GLU A 23 -15.87 8.92 -48.60
N ASN A 24 -15.08 8.00 -49.16
CA ASN A 24 -13.96 7.40 -48.44
C ASN A 24 -12.84 8.40 -48.17
N ARG A 25 -12.57 9.33 -49.10
CA ARG A 25 -11.59 10.40 -48.87
C ARG A 25 -12.04 11.36 -47.78
N ALA A 26 -13.30 11.80 -47.83
CA ALA A 26 -13.88 12.65 -46.79
C ALA A 26 -13.81 11.97 -45.42
N PHE A 27 -14.20 10.70 -45.33
CA PHE A 27 -14.15 9.94 -44.09
C PHE A 27 -12.73 9.72 -43.55
N ASN A 28 -11.75 9.40 -44.41
CA ASN A 28 -10.36 9.26 -43.98
C ASN A 28 -9.79 10.58 -43.46
N SER A 29 -10.15 11.71 -44.07
CA SER A 29 -9.77 13.04 -43.57
C SER A 29 -10.36 13.31 -42.19
N LEU A 30 -11.63 12.94 -41.97
CA LEU A 30 -12.29 13.05 -40.66
C LEU A 30 -11.55 12.22 -39.59
N ILE A 31 -11.15 10.99 -39.91
CA ILE A 31 -10.41 10.12 -38.99
C ILE A 31 -9.07 10.75 -38.61
N LEU A 32 -8.29 11.21 -39.59
CA LEU A 32 -6.95 11.76 -39.33
C LEU A 32 -7.01 12.99 -38.42
N ASN A 33 -7.91 13.93 -38.73
CA ASN A 33 -8.10 15.11 -37.91
C ASN A 33 -8.64 14.77 -36.51
N GLY A 34 -9.53 13.78 -36.42
CA GLY A 34 -10.05 13.28 -35.16
C GLY A 34 -9.01 12.58 -34.28
N LEU A 35 -8.07 11.83 -34.87
CA LEU A 35 -6.96 11.23 -34.13
C LEU A 35 -6.00 12.29 -33.60
N ASP A 36 -5.70 13.33 -34.38
CA ASP A 36 -4.88 14.46 -33.95
C ASP A 36 -5.50 15.23 -32.77
N ALA A 37 -6.83 15.39 -32.76
CA ALA A 37 -7.59 16.01 -31.67
C ALA A 37 -7.44 15.23 -30.35
N ILE A 38 -7.42 13.88 -30.40
CA ILE A 38 -7.22 13.02 -29.21
C ILE A 38 -5.83 13.22 -28.61
N LEU A 39 -4.81 13.34 -29.46
CA LEU A 39 -3.42 13.44 -29.02
C LEU A 39 -3.13 14.77 -28.34
N LYS A 40 -3.90 15.82 -28.64
CA LYS A 40 -3.67 17.18 -28.14
C LYS A 40 -4.50 17.56 -26.91
N ASN A 41 -5.57 16.84 -26.61
CA ASN A 41 -6.54 17.23 -25.60
C ASN A 41 -6.52 16.32 -24.36
N ASP A 42 -6.63 16.95 -23.18
CA ASP A 42 -6.70 16.26 -21.87
C ASP A 42 -8.13 16.25 -21.28
N LYS A 43 -9.09 16.91 -21.94
CA LYS A 43 -10.50 16.98 -21.51
C LYS A 43 -11.45 16.54 -22.62
N THR A 44 -12.44 15.73 -22.23
CA THR A 44 -13.49 15.23 -23.14
C THR A 44 -14.32 16.36 -23.75
N GLU A 45 -14.60 17.43 -23.02
CA GLU A 45 -15.37 18.58 -23.53
C GLU A 45 -14.66 19.33 -24.67
N THR A 46 -13.33 19.47 -24.59
CA THR A 46 -12.53 20.12 -25.64
C THR A 46 -12.51 19.24 -26.90
N LEU A 47 -12.31 17.93 -26.72
CA LEU A 47 -12.39 16.93 -27.80
C LEU A 47 -13.73 16.98 -28.53
N LEU A 48 -14.84 17.07 -27.77
CA LEU A 48 -16.19 17.13 -28.32
C LEU A 48 -16.47 18.42 -29.11
N THR A 49 -15.81 19.52 -28.78
CA THR A 49 -15.95 20.78 -29.49
C THR A 49 -15.17 20.75 -30.81
N GLU A 50 -13.93 20.22 -30.82
CA GLU A 50 -13.14 20.05 -32.05
C GLU A 50 -13.81 19.09 -33.04
N PHE A 51 -14.62 18.14 -32.56
CA PHE A 51 -15.42 17.28 -33.43
C PHE A 51 -16.45 18.04 -34.29
N PHE A 52 -16.94 19.21 -33.87
CA PHE A 52 -17.80 20.03 -34.73
C PHE A 52 -17.02 20.61 -35.90
N ASP A 53 -15.84 21.16 -35.65
CA ASP A 53 -14.99 21.73 -36.69
C ASP A 53 -14.57 20.66 -37.71
N ILE A 54 -14.29 19.44 -37.21
CA ILE A 54 -13.96 18.29 -38.06
C ILE A 54 -15.18 17.89 -38.91
N LEU A 55 -16.37 17.79 -38.30
CA LEU A 55 -17.59 17.42 -39.02
C LEU A 55 -17.96 18.46 -40.10
N GLN A 56 -17.73 19.76 -39.83
CA GLN A 56 -18.05 20.85 -40.76
C GLN A 56 -17.19 20.81 -42.04
N GLN A 57 -16.04 20.13 -42.01
CA GLN A 57 -15.21 19.91 -43.21
C GLN A 57 -15.80 18.85 -44.15
N ALA A 58 -16.71 18.00 -43.67
CA ALA A 58 -17.30 16.91 -44.44
C ALA A 58 -18.79 17.09 -44.73
N ILE A 59 -19.53 17.75 -43.83
CA ILE A 59 -20.97 18.02 -44.00
C ILE A 59 -21.19 19.52 -43.87
N ALA A 60 -21.82 20.14 -44.87
CA ALA A 60 -22.16 21.55 -44.82
C ALA A 60 -23.33 21.79 -43.86
N PHE A 61 -23.06 22.46 -42.73
CA PHE A 61 -24.07 22.89 -41.77
C PHE A 61 -23.73 24.28 -41.19
N SER A 62 -24.74 25.00 -40.73
CA SER A 62 -24.65 26.35 -40.14
C SER A 62 -24.56 26.34 -38.62
N ALA A 63 -25.09 25.29 -37.96
CA ALA A 63 -24.95 25.13 -36.51
C ALA A 63 -24.90 23.66 -36.10
N ALA A 64 -24.27 23.38 -34.95
CA ALA A 64 -24.24 22.07 -34.30
C ALA A 64 -24.50 22.21 -32.79
N ILE A 65 -25.21 21.25 -32.22
CA ILE A 65 -25.49 21.15 -30.79
C ILE A 65 -25.25 19.71 -30.33
N LEU A 66 -24.57 19.53 -29.19
CA LEU A 66 -24.39 18.24 -28.54
C LEU A 66 -24.99 18.27 -27.14
N ILE A 67 -25.93 17.35 -26.90
CA ILE A 67 -26.63 17.21 -25.62
C ILE A 67 -26.29 15.85 -25.02
N LYS A 68 -25.93 15.81 -23.75
CA LYS A 68 -25.82 14.59 -22.95
C LYS A 68 -27.21 14.17 -22.46
N ILE A 69 -27.55 12.91 -22.69
CA ILE A 69 -28.76 12.25 -22.21
C ILE A 69 -28.37 11.40 -21.03
N ASN A 70 -28.88 11.70 -19.84
CA ASN A 70 -28.73 10.82 -18.69
C ASN A 70 -29.86 9.78 -18.71
N PRO A 71 -29.55 8.49 -18.96
CA PRO A 71 -30.56 7.44 -19.10
C PRO A 71 -31.32 7.16 -17.80
N SER A 72 -30.78 7.58 -16.65
CA SER A 72 -31.31 7.26 -15.32
C SER A 72 -32.48 8.16 -14.88
N ASN A 73 -32.53 9.39 -15.39
CA ASN A 73 -33.46 10.42 -14.93
C ASN A 73 -34.09 11.23 -16.09
N GLU A 74 -33.87 10.81 -17.33
CA GLU A 74 -34.30 11.49 -18.57
C GLU A 74 -33.87 12.97 -18.65
N THR A 75 -32.89 13.38 -17.83
CA THR A 75 -32.39 14.75 -17.86
C THR A 75 -31.39 14.91 -18.99
N THR A 76 -31.44 16.08 -19.60
CA THR A 76 -30.65 16.46 -20.76
C THR A 76 -29.80 17.65 -20.40
N THR A 77 -28.49 17.46 -20.48
CA THR A 77 -27.47 18.49 -20.18
C THR A 77 -26.83 18.92 -21.48
N LEU A 78 -26.82 20.23 -21.77
CA LEU A 78 -26.06 20.74 -22.89
C LEU A 78 -24.55 20.58 -22.59
N ILE A 79 -23.81 20.03 -23.54
CA ILE A 79 -22.36 19.87 -23.42
C ILE A 79 -21.63 20.97 -24.19
N THR A 80 -22.02 21.19 -25.46
CA THR A 80 -21.41 22.22 -26.30
C THR A 80 -22.33 22.57 -27.49
N ALA A 81 -22.15 23.77 -28.04
CA ALA A 81 -22.86 24.27 -29.21
C ALA A 81 -21.92 25.14 -30.06
N SER A 82 -22.02 25.05 -31.39
CA SER A 82 -21.19 25.82 -32.32
C SER A 82 -21.63 27.28 -32.47
N HIS A 83 -22.80 27.64 -31.92
CA HIS A 83 -23.35 28.99 -31.90
C HIS A 83 -23.98 29.26 -30.52
N PRO A 84 -23.97 30.51 -30.00
CA PRO A 84 -24.66 30.86 -28.77
C PRO A 84 -26.10 30.30 -28.70
N GLN A 85 -26.38 29.59 -27.61
CA GLN A 85 -27.68 28.97 -27.36
C GLN A 85 -28.71 29.98 -26.84
N SER A 86 -29.98 29.71 -27.13
CA SER A 86 -31.13 30.26 -26.39
C SER A 86 -31.78 29.16 -25.54
N ASP A 87 -32.39 29.52 -24.42
CA ASP A 87 -33.14 28.54 -23.60
C ASP A 87 -34.32 27.93 -24.39
N GLU A 88 -34.82 28.65 -25.39
CA GLU A 88 -35.86 28.20 -26.32
C GLU A 88 -35.39 27.01 -27.16
N ILE A 89 -34.22 27.09 -27.82
CA ILE A 89 -33.73 25.99 -28.68
C ILE A 89 -33.43 24.74 -27.85
N ILE A 90 -32.87 24.89 -26.65
CA ILE A 90 -32.61 23.75 -25.76
C ILE A 90 -33.92 23.08 -25.35
N THR A 91 -34.93 23.86 -24.96
CA THR A 91 -36.24 23.33 -24.56
C THR A 91 -36.93 22.61 -25.73
N GLN A 92 -36.85 23.17 -26.93
CA GLN A 92 -37.37 22.57 -28.16
C GLN A 92 -36.68 21.25 -28.50
N LEU A 93 -35.35 21.21 -28.42
CA LEU A 93 -34.58 20.00 -28.64
C LEU A 93 -34.94 18.90 -27.63
N LYS A 94 -35.14 19.25 -26.36
CA LYS A 94 -35.60 18.29 -25.33
C LYS A 94 -36.96 17.68 -25.67
N ALA A 95 -37.90 18.48 -26.16
CA ALA A 95 -39.23 17.99 -26.56
C ALA A 95 -39.17 17.06 -27.79
N LEU A 96 -38.28 17.35 -28.74
CA LEU A 96 -38.04 16.52 -29.93
C LEU A 96 -37.27 15.22 -29.62
N ASN A 97 -36.53 15.19 -28.51
CA ASN A 97 -35.66 14.10 -28.11
C ASN A 97 -36.41 12.97 -27.36
N LYS A 98 -37.56 12.53 -27.88
CA LYS A 98 -38.12 11.23 -27.49
C LYS A 98 -37.10 10.14 -27.83
N PRO A 99 -36.83 9.17 -26.93
CA PRO A 99 -35.74 8.20 -27.05
C PRO A 99 -35.97 7.29 -28.25
N ASN A 100 -35.61 7.79 -29.44
CA ASN A 100 -35.66 7.06 -30.68
C ASN A 100 -34.23 7.02 -31.20
N ARG A 101 -33.65 5.82 -31.19
CA ARG A 101 -32.22 5.54 -31.32
C ARG A 101 -31.69 5.64 -32.76
N ASP A 102 -32.44 6.29 -33.66
CA ASP A 102 -32.15 6.32 -35.08
C ASP A 102 -31.79 7.73 -35.56
N ILE A 103 -31.01 7.79 -36.64
CA ILE A 103 -30.72 9.03 -37.34
C ILE A 103 -32.03 9.61 -37.90
N LYS A 104 -32.31 10.88 -37.61
CA LYS A 104 -33.49 11.59 -38.13
C LYS A 104 -33.03 12.75 -39.01
N ASN A 105 -33.48 12.75 -40.26
CA ASN A 105 -33.33 13.87 -41.17
C ASN A 105 -34.66 14.62 -41.27
N VAL A 106 -34.71 15.81 -40.67
CA VAL A 106 -35.84 16.73 -40.76
C VAL A 106 -35.62 17.67 -41.93
N PHE A 107 -36.43 17.48 -42.97
CA PHE A 107 -36.34 18.23 -44.22
C PHE A 107 -36.74 19.71 -44.05
N ASN A 108 -37.76 19.98 -43.22
CA ASN A 108 -38.20 21.33 -42.88
C ASN A 108 -38.66 21.42 -41.40
N LEU A 109 -37.92 22.15 -40.58
CA LEU A 109 -38.19 22.37 -39.16
C LEU A 109 -39.51 23.10 -38.91
N HIS A 110 -39.86 24.06 -39.77
CA HIS A 110 -41.07 24.86 -39.65
C HIS A 110 -42.35 24.09 -39.95
N GLN A 111 -42.24 22.85 -40.42
CA GLN A 111 -43.38 21.94 -40.61
C GLN A 111 -43.61 21.04 -39.40
N LEU A 112 -42.73 21.08 -38.39
CA LEU A 112 -42.94 20.35 -37.15
C LEU A 112 -44.00 21.07 -36.30
N PRO A 113 -45.02 20.36 -35.79
CA PRO A 113 -46.13 20.96 -35.05
C PRO A 113 -45.69 21.67 -33.75
N ASP A 114 -44.56 21.26 -33.19
CA ASP A 114 -44.05 21.76 -31.91
C ASP A 114 -42.92 22.79 -32.05
N TRP A 115 -42.47 23.12 -33.28
CA TRP A 115 -41.33 24.03 -33.49
C TRP A 115 -41.71 25.50 -33.28
N GLN A 116 -41.34 26.06 -32.13
CA GLN A 116 -41.67 27.43 -31.70
C GLN A 116 -40.43 28.20 -31.23
N VAL A 117 -39.38 28.24 -32.05
CA VAL A 117 -38.17 29.02 -31.73
C VAL A 117 -38.31 30.45 -32.30
N THR A 118 -38.16 31.46 -31.43
CA THR A 118 -38.28 32.88 -31.80
C THR A 118 -36.94 33.60 -31.91
N ASP A 119 -35.87 33.01 -31.38
CA ASP A 119 -34.51 33.52 -31.57
C ASP A 119 -34.18 33.67 -33.07
N PRO A 120 -33.69 34.84 -33.54
CA PRO A 120 -33.51 35.11 -34.96
C PRO A 120 -32.57 34.15 -35.69
N PHE A 121 -31.51 33.68 -35.04
CA PHE A 121 -30.55 32.76 -35.66
C PHE A 121 -31.12 31.34 -35.73
N TRP A 122 -31.72 30.86 -34.64
CA TRP A 122 -32.31 29.52 -34.63
C TRP A 122 -33.58 29.42 -35.48
N HIS A 123 -34.30 30.54 -35.63
CA HIS A 123 -35.43 30.66 -36.55
C HIS A 123 -35.01 30.64 -38.03
N SER A 124 -33.78 31.08 -38.38
CA SER A 124 -33.30 30.99 -39.77
C SER A 124 -32.96 29.56 -40.21
N GLN A 125 -32.93 28.60 -39.28
CA GLN A 125 -32.64 27.19 -39.57
C GLN A 125 -33.86 26.49 -40.14
N HIS A 126 -33.67 25.79 -41.26
CA HIS A 126 -34.75 25.11 -41.99
C HIS A 126 -34.62 23.60 -41.98
N ALA A 127 -33.42 23.03 -41.98
CA ALA A 127 -33.22 21.57 -41.93
C ALA A 127 -32.43 21.16 -40.69
N MET A 128 -32.62 19.92 -40.24
CA MET A 128 -31.88 19.34 -39.11
C MET A 128 -31.57 17.87 -39.35
N LEU A 129 -30.33 17.47 -39.08
CA LEU A 129 -29.93 16.07 -39.00
C LEU A 129 -29.54 15.77 -37.56
N THR A 130 -30.07 14.68 -36.99
CA THR A 130 -29.75 14.28 -35.62
C THR A 130 -29.48 12.80 -35.48
N THR A 131 -28.52 12.43 -34.64
CA THR A 131 -28.11 11.04 -34.41
C THR A 131 -27.61 10.85 -32.99
N PRO A 132 -27.88 9.69 -32.34
CA PRO A 132 -27.31 9.37 -31.05
C PRO A 132 -25.83 9.06 -31.17
N VAL A 133 -25.05 9.50 -30.19
CA VAL A 133 -23.63 9.14 -30.00
C VAL A 133 -23.53 8.40 -28.68
N SER A 134 -23.37 7.09 -28.72
CA SER A 134 -23.19 6.27 -27.53
C SER A 134 -21.71 6.07 -27.25
N THR A 135 -21.28 6.38 -26.02
CA THR A 135 -19.98 5.95 -25.49
C THR A 135 -20.19 4.75 -24.56
N SER A 136 -19.11 4.22 -24.01
CA SER A 136 -19.16 3.13 -23.02
C SER A 136 -19.86 3.52 -21.71
N THR A 137 -19.91 4.80 -21.40
CA THR A 137 -20.35 5.31 -20.09
C THR A 137 -21.52 6.29 -20.20
N GLU A 138 -21.61 7.01 -21.30
CA GLU A 138 -22.52 8.13 -21.48
C GLU A 138 -23.24 8.05 -22.82
N SER A 139 -24.42 8.66 -22.89
CA SER A 139 -25.19 8.78 -24.14
C SER A 139 -25.33 10.25 -24.49
N TYR A 140 -25.03 10.58 -25.74
CA TYR A 140 -25.18 11.93 -26.27
C TYR A 140 -26.10 11.92 -27.48
N GLN A 141 -26.63 13.09 -27.82
CA GLN A 141 -27.38 13.35 -29.03
C GLN A 141 -26.75 14.53 -29.75
N LEU A 142 -26.36 14.30 -31.01
CA LEU A 142 -25.79 15.31 -31.88
C LEU A 142 -26.88 15.84 -32.82
N TYR A 143 -26.93 17.15 -32.96
CA TYR A 143 -27.80 17.87 -33.88
C TYR A 143 -26.94 18.76 -34.77
N ILE A 144 -27.18 18.72 -36.07
CA ILE A 144 -26.63 19.70 -37.02
C ILE A 144 -27.78 20.34 -37.80
N PHE A 145 -27.63 21.62 -38.13
CA PHE A 145 -28.68 22.47 -38.70
C PHE A 145 -28.22 23.13 -40.00
N SER A 146 -29.16 23.45 -40.87
CA SER A 146 -28.90 24.21 -42.09
C SER A 146 -30.00 25.23 -42.35
N GLU A 147 -29.63 26.38 -42.88
CA GLU A 147 -30.57 27.40 -43.37
C GLU A 147 -31.28 26.99 -44.66
N THR A 148 -30.82 25.91 -45.31
CA THR A 148 -31.41 25.41 -46.57
C THR A 148 -32.42 24.30 -46.29
N ILE A 149 -33.62 24.40 -46.86
CA ILE A 149 -34.63 23.34 -46.81
C ILE A 149 -34.08 22.09 -47.51
N GLY A 150 -34.15 20.93 -46.85
CA GLY A 150 -33.67 19.68 -47.42
C GLY A 150 -32.16 19.58 -47.63
N ALA A 151 -31.37 20.33 -46.85
CA ALA A 151 -29.91 20.42 -47.01
C ALA A 151 -29.18 19.07 -46.94
N PHE A 152 -29.66 18.13 -46.12
CA PHE A 152 -28.96 16.87 -45.86
C PHE A 152 -29.46 15.75 -46.76
N ASN A 153 -28.57 15.20 -47.58
CA ASN A 153 -28.84 14.11 -48.50
C ASN A 153 -28.41 12.74 -47.90
N GLN A 154 -28.53 11.64 -48.67
CA GLN A 154 -28.14 10.29 -48.21
C GLN A 154 -26.63 10.13 -47.98
N HIS A 155 -25.80 10.89 -48.69
CA HIS A 155 -24.36 10.92 -48.50
C HIS A 155 -24.00 11.56 -47.14
N ASP A 156 -24.64 12.68 -46.79
CA ASP A 156 -24.44 13.35 -45.50
C ASP A 156 -24.86 12.44 -44.33
N ILE A 157 -25.99 11.75 -44.47
CA ILE A 157 -26.48 10.76 -43.49
C ILE A 157 -25.44 9.66 -43.27
N THR A 158 -24.86 9.13 -44.36
CA THR A 158 -23.87 8.05 -44.30
C THR A 158 -22.56 8.53 -43.66
N LEU A 159 -22.07 9.72 -44.02
CA LEU A 159 -20.89 10.33 -43.40
C LEU A 159 -21.11 10.57 -41.90
N MET A 160 -22.29 11.06 -41.53
CA MET A 160 -22.66 11.33 -40.14
C MET A 160 -22.63 10.04 -39.29
N GLN A 161 -23.20 8.95 -39.80
CA GLN A 161 -23.18 7.65 -39.10
C GLN A 161 -21.77 7.12 -38.87
N ARG A 162 -20.91 7.21 -39.89
CA ARG A 162 -19.51 6.78 -39.78
C ARG A 162 -18.73 7.65 -38.81
N PHE A 163 -18.94 8.98 -38.86
CA PHE A 163 -18.32 9.93 -37.95
C PHE A 163 -18.70 9.66 -36.49
N VAL A 164 -19.98 9.46 -36.22
CA VAL A 164 -20.47 9.18 -34.86
C VAL A 164 -19.93 7.86 -34.31
N SER A 165 -19.85 6.82 -35.15
CA SER A 165 -19.23 5.55 -34.75
C SER A 165 -17.75 5.72 -34.40
N PHE A 166 -17.03 6.54 -35.17
CA PHE A 166 -15.65 6.89 -34.89
C PHE A 166 -15.52 7.72 -33.60
N ALA A 167 -16.31 8.78 -33.44
CA ALA A 167 -16.30 9.65 -32.27
C ALA A 167 -16.63 8.89 -30.99
N GLY A 168 -17.65 8.03 -30.98
CA GLY A 168 -18.04 7.21 -29.83
C GLY A 168 -16.93 6.25 -29.38
N ASN A 169 -16.30 5.54 -30.32
CA ASN A 169 -15.16 4.66 -30.02
C ASN A 169 -13.97 5.44 -29.48
N THR A 170 -13.66 6.58 -30.10
CA THR A 170 -12.57 7.47 -29.69
C THR A 170 -12.76 7.99 -28.27
N ILE A 171 -13.95 8.50 -27.95
CA ILE A 171 -14.26 9.02 -26.61
C ILE A 171 -14.13 7.90 -25.58
N SER A 172 -14.62 6.69 -25.89
CA SER A 172 -14.50 5.52 -25.00
C SER A 172 -13.04 5.16 -24.71
N GLN A 173 -12.15 5.20 -25.71
CA GLN A 173 -10.71 4.95 -25.51
C GLN A 173 -10.06 6.04 -24.66
N PHE A 174 -10.45 7.30 -24.86
CA PHE A 174 -9.97 8.43 -24.09
C PHE A 174 -10.36 8.32 -22.60
N GLU A 175 -11.64 8.01 -22.33
CA GLU A 175 -12.15 7.77 -20.98
C GLU A 175 -11.39 6.62 -20.30
N LYS A 176 -11.20 5.51 -21.02
CA LYS A 176 -10.45 4.36 -20.51
C LYS A 176 -9.02 4.72 -20.13
N ARG A 177 -8.33 5.49 -20.97
CA ARG A 177 -6.96 5.98 -20.67
C ARG A 177 -6.95 6.83 -19.39
N ASN A 178 -7.88 7.76 -19.24
CA ASN A 178 -7.95 8.63 -18.07
C ASN A 178 -8.26 7.85 -16.78
N LEU A 179 -9.11 6.83 -16.85
CA LEU A 179 -9.37 5.94 -15.72
C LEU A 179 -8.10 5.18 -15.30
N LEU A 180 -7.34 4.65 -16.25
CA LEU A 180 -6.08 3.94 -15.97
C LEU A 180 -5.04 4.86 -15.30
N VAL A 181 -4.93 6.11 -15.75
CA VAL A 181 -4.02 7.09 -15.13
C VAL A 181 -4.43 7.38 -13.69
N LYS A 182 -5.73 7.68 -13.45
CA LYS A 182 -6.24 7.92 -12.09
C LYS A 182 -6.08 6.73 -11.16
N GLN A 183 -6.26 5.52 -11.68
CA GLN A 183 -6.06 4.30 -10.90
C GLN A 183 -4.61 4.20 -10.44
N LYS A 184 -3.64 4.42 -11.35
CA LYS A 184 -2.22 4.38 -11.03
C LYS A 184 -1.83 5.44 -10.00
N GLU A 185 -2.33 6.66 -10.12
CA GLU A 185 -2.11 7.72 -9.13
C GLU A 185 -2.65 7.34 -7.74
N MET A 186 -3.81 6.67 -7.71
CA MET A 186 -4.42 6.19 -6.46
C MET A 186 -3.59 5.09 -5.80
N GLU A 187 -3.09 4.14 -6.59
CA GLU A 187 -2.21 3.06 -6.14
C GLU A 187 -0.90 3.62 -5.56
N GLU A 188 -0.27 4.58 -6.24
CA GLU A 188 0.94 5.27 -5.75
C GLU A 188 0.68 6.00 -4.43
N LYS A 189 -0.45 6.72 -4.33
CA LYS A 189 -0.83 7.43 -3.11
C LYS A 189 -1.12 6.46 -1.95
N GLN A 190 -1.77 5.34 -2.22
CA GLN A 190 -2.04 4.30 -1.22
C GLN A 190 -0.75 3.69 -0.68
N SER A 191 0.19 3.35 -1.56
CA SER A 191 1.52 2.84 -1.18
C SER A 191 2.28 3.83 -0.27
N ASN A 192 2.25 5.13 -0.61
CA ASN A 192 2.89 6.17 0.22
C ASN A 192 2.24 6.28 1.61
N ILE A 193 0.92 6.21 1.72
CA ILE A 193 0.21 6.25 3.01
C ILE A 193 0.57 5.02 3.86
N GLU A 194 0.61 3.84 3.24
CA GLU A 194 1.02 2.60 3.92
C GLU A 194 2.45 2.71 4.47
N GLN A 195 3.40 3.28 3.72
CA GLN A 195 4.76 3.54 4.22
C GLN A 195 4.79 4.48 5.42
N VAL A 196 4.03 5.56 5.36
CA VAL A 196 3.93 6.53 6.47
C VAL A 196 3.34 5.85 7.72
N LEU A 197 2.34 4.98 7.56
CA LEU A 197 1.74 4.25 8.66
C LEU A 197 2.71 3.24 9.29
N ILE A 198 3.45 2.47 8.49
CA ILE A 198 4.47 1.55 9.01
C ILE A 198 5.55 2.32 9.79
N ASN A 199 6.00 3.45 9.27
CA ASN A 199 7.01 4.25 9.95
C ASN A 199 6.46 4.88 11.26
N SER A 200 5.20 5.30 11.26
CA SER A 200 4.51 5.76 12.46
C SER A 200 4.33 4.65 13.49
N GLU A 201 4.07 3.41 13.06
CA GLU A 201 3.95 2.26 13.95
C GLU A 201 5.29 1.94 14.61
N LYS A 202 6.39 1.96 13.83
CA LYS A 202 7.75 1.82 14.38
C LYS A 202 8.04 2.87 15.43
N MET A 203 7.68 4.13 15.17
CA MET A 203 7.83 5.24 16.12
C MET A 203 6.94 5.08 17.36
N ALA A 204 5.72 4.59 17.22
CA ALA A 204 4.82 4.32 18.33
C ALA A 204 5.32 3.16 19.21
N SER A 205 5.78 2.06 18.61
CA SER A 205 6.44 0.94 19.29
C SER A 205 7.70 1.42 20.03
N LEU A 206 8.48 2.30 19.41
CA LEU A 206 9.63 2.94 20.05
C LEU A 206 9.20 3.79 21.26
N GLY A 207 8.12 4.57 21.13
CA GLY A 207 7.58 5.38 22.23
C GLY A 207 7.06 4.56 23.41
N GLN A 208 6.44 3.41 23.14
CA GLN A 208 5.96 2.50 24.17
C GLN A 208 7.12 1.74 24.85
N MET A 209 8.15 1.36 24.09
CA MET A 209 9.39 0.79 24.63
C MET A 209 10.23 1.84 25.38
N ALA A 210 10.21 3.12 25.00
CA ALA A 210 11.05 4.15 25.62
C ALA A 210 10.82 4.28 27.13
N ALA A 211 9.59 4.11 27.61
CA ALA A 211 9.27 4.11 29.03
C ALA A 211 9.82 2.88 29.77
N GLY A 212 9.70 1.68 29.18
CA GLY A 212 10.24 0.43 29.74
C GLY A 212 11.78 0.39 29.70
N VAL A 213 12.36 0.85 28.61
CA VAL A 213 13.80 0.96 28.40
C VAL A 213 14.43 1.95 29.36
N ALA A 214 13.81 3.12 29.58
CA ALA A 214 14.30 4.07 30.56
C ALA A 214 14.33 3.45 31.97
N HIS A 215 13.29 2.69 32.33
CA HIS A 215 13.24 1.98 33.60
C HIS A 215 14.32 0.88 33.68
N GLU A 216 14.59 0.17 32.59
CA GLU A 216 15.60 -0.90 32.53
C GLU A 216 17.04 -0.43 32.44
N ILE A 217 17.28 0.80 31.97
CA ILE A 217 18.59 1.47 32.05
C ILE A 217 18.78 2.05 33.46
N ASN A 218 17.74 2.64 34.04
CA ASN A 218 17.83 3.24 35.37
C ASN A 218 18.13 2.21 36.45
N ASN A 219 17.55 1.01 36.38
CA ASN A 219 17.81 -0.07 37.34
C ASN A 219 19.30 -0.40 37.52
N PRO A 220 20.06 -0.78 36.46
CA PRO A 220 21.50 -0.98 36.54
C PRO A 220 22.28 0.25 36.94
N LEU A 221 21.88 1.42 36.44
CA LEU A 221 22.53 2.66 36.85
C LEU A 221 22.40 2.90 38.36
N SER A 222 21.24 2.64 38.95
CA SER A 222 20.97 2.84 40.37
C SER A 222 21.84 1.95 41.25
N TYR A 223 21.96 0.65 40.96
CA TYR A 223 22.82 -0.21 41.77
C TYR A 223 24.30 0.05 41.51
N ILE A 224 24.73 0.41 40.29
CA ILE A 224 26.11 0.85 40.03
C ILE A 224 26.45 2.06 40.89
N VAL A 225 25.59 3.08 40.92
CA VAL A 225 25.82 4.31 41.71
C VAL A 225 25.85 3.99 43.21
N SER A 226 24.96 3.13 43.70
CA SER A 226 24.97 2.68 45.10
C SER A 226 26.26 1.93 45.44
N ASN A 227 26.70 1.05 44.56
CA ASN A 227 27.90 0.25 44.75
C ASN A 227 29.19 1.08 44.69
N ILE A 228 29.23 2.16 43.91
CA ILE A 228 30.33 3.14 43.94
C ILE A 228 30.44 3.77 45.35
N GLN A 229 29.31 4.11 45.98
CA GLN A 229 29.30 4.70 47.32
C GLN A 229 29.79 3.70 48.38
N ASN A 230 29.34 2.44 48.30
CA ASN A 230 29.80 1.37 49.19
C ASN A 230 31.29 1.06 48.99
N LEU A 231 31.77 1.04 47.74
CA LEU A 231 33.19 0.83 47.47
C LEU A 231 34.05 1.98 48.03
N ALA A 232 33.59 3.22 47.91
CA ALA A 232 34.28 4.39 48.49
C ALA A 232 34.39 4.27 50.01
N TYR A 233 33.32 3.82 50.69
CA TYR A 233 33.34 3.54 52.12
C TYR A 233 34.35 2.44 52.47
N ASN A 234 34.36 1.32 51.73
CA ASN A 234 35.32 0.23 51.99
C ASN A 234 36.77 0.69 51.79
N LEU A 235 37.05 1.51 50.76
CA LEU A 235 38.36 2.10 50.54
C LEU A 235 38.80 3.01 51.70
N GLU A 236 37.87 3.73 52.33
CA GLU A 236 38.14 4.51 53.54
C GLU A 236 38.48 3.59 54.72
N GLN A 237 37.76 2.48 54.90
CA GLN A 237 38.06 1.48 55.94
C GLN A 237 39.44 0.84 55.73
N PHE A 238 39.81 0.48 54.50
CA PHE A 238 41.16 0.01 54.19
C PHE A 238 42.22 1.06 54.53
N SER A 239 41.98 2.34 54.21
CA SER A 239 42.89 3.43 54.56
C SER A 239 43.07 3.56 56.08
N HIS A 240 41.98 3.50 56.85
CA HIS A 240 42.03 3.53 58.31
C HIS A 240 42.81 2.35 58.90
N LEU A 241 42.56 1.13 58.41
CA LEU A 241 43.30 -0.07 58.81
C LEU A 241 44.80 0.10 58.55
N ILE A 242 45.18 0.55 57.35
CA ILE A 242 46.59 0.76 56.99
C ILE A 242 47.24 1.83 57.87
N ASN A 243 46.54 2.94 58.14
CA ASN A 243 47.05 4.02 58.96
C ASN A 243 47.21 3.61 60.43
N THR A 244 46.29 2.81 60.98
CA THR A 244 46.39 2.24 62.32
C THR A 244 47.62 1.35 62.45
N LEU A 245 47.86 0.46 61.48
CA LEU A 245 49.06 -0.38 61.47
C LEU A 245 50.36 0.43 61.31
N LYS A 246 50.35 1.53 60.53
CA LYS A 246 51.50 2.42 60.37
C LYS A 246 51.82 3.24 61.62
N ALA A 247 50.83 3.54 62.46
CA ALA A 247 51.01 4.31 63.69
C ALA A 247 51.69 3.47 64.80
N GLU A 248 51.67 2.15 64.69
CA GLU A 248 52.31 1.25 65.65
C GLU A 248 53.83 1.23 65.51
N LYS A 249 54.54 1.35 66.65
CA LYS A 249 56.01 1.33 66.68
C LYS A 249 56.60 -0.03 66.29
N ALA A 250 55.86 -1.10 66.57
CA ALA A 250 56.21 -2.47 66.19
C ALA A 250 54.93 -3.30 66.01
N ILE A 251 54.73 -3.85 64.81
CA ILE A 251 53.57 -4.71 64.53
C ILE A 251 53.87 -6.12 65.04
N THR A 252 53.21 -6.52 66.12
CA THR A 252 53.25 -7.91 66.62
C THR A 252 52.16 -8.75 65.98
N GLN A 253 52.27 -10.08 66.05
CA GLN A 253 51.23 -10.99 65.56
C GLN A 253 49.88 -10.74 66.23
N GLN A 254 49.87 -10.45 67.54
CA GLN A 254 48.64 -10.13 68.27
C GLN A 254 48.03 -8.79 67.83
N THR A 255 48.87 -7.76 67.62
CA THR A 255 48.43 -6.45 67.12
C THR A 255 47.82 -6.55 65.72
N LEU A 256 48.41 -7.38 64.86
CA LEU A 256 47.91 -7.63 63.50
C LEU A 256 46.55 -8.32 63.54
N VAL A 257 46.43 -9.43 64.29
CA VAL A 257 45.18 -10.21 64.39
C VAL A 257 44.05 -9.35 64.95
N ASN A 258 44.29 -8.60 66.02
CA ASN A 258 43.29 -7.74 66.63
C ASN A 258 42.82 -6.64 65.67
N THR A 259 43.74 -6.02 64.92
CA THR A 259 43.41 -4.97 63.96
C THR A 259 42.62 -5.54 62.77
N LEU A 260 43.02 -6.68 62.21
CA LEU A 260 42.30 -7.33 61.11
C LEU A 260 40.87 -7.75 61.53
N GLN A 261 40.70 -8.26 62.75
CA GLN A 261 39.38 -8.59 63.30
C GLN A 261 38.52 -7.35 63.54
N HIS A 262 39.09 -6.25 64.04
CA HIS A 262 38.34 -5.02 64.31
C HIS A 262 37.68 -4.43 63.06
N TYR A 263 38.37 -4.49 61.93
CA TYR A 263 37.87 -4.01 60.63
C TYR A 263 37.19 -5.09 59.81
N GLN A 264 37.02 -6.31 60.34
CA GLN A 264 36.43 -7.44 59.63
C GLN A 264 37.05 -7.64 58.24
N PHE A 265 38.39 -7.68 58.17
CA PHE A 265 39.15 -7.58 56.92
C PHE A 265 38.69 -8.57 55.82
N ASP A 266 38.39 -9.82 56.19
CA ASP A 266 37.96 -10.85 55.24
C ASP A 266 36.59 -10.54 54.61
N GLU A 267 35.65 -10.01 55.40
CA GLU A 267 34.33 -9.56 54.93
C GLU A 267 34.50 -8.32 54.05
N LEU A 268 35.27 -7.33 54.51
CA LEU A 268 35.56 -6.10 53.76
C LEU A 268 36.19 -6.38 52.38
N GLN A 269 37.12 -7.34 52.32
CA GLN A 269 37.79 -7.76 51.08
C GLN A 269 36.82 -8.49 50.13
N THR A 270 35.98 -9.37 50.67
CA THR A 270 34.98 -10.12 49.91
C THR A 270 33.92 -9.16 49.34
N ASP A 271 33.33 -8.33 50.20
CA ASP A 271 32.33 -7.33 49.82
C ASP A 271 32.86 -6.38 48.74
N SER A 272 34.10 -5.89 48.88
CA SER A 272 34.69 -5.03 47.85
C SER A 272 34.87 -5.73 46.49
N SER A 273 35.16 -7.02 46.50
CA SER A 273 35.30 -7.79 45.26
C SER A 273 33.94 -8.03 44.60
N ASP A 274 32.92 -8.36 45.39
CA ASP A 274 31.55 -8.58 44.93
C ASP A 274 30.95 -7.29 44.38
N ILE A 275 31.13 -6.16 45.07
CA ILE A 275 30.71 -4.81 44.64
C ILE A 275 31.29 -4.46 43.26
N ILE A 276 32.58 -4.74 43.02
CA ILE A 276 33.24 -4.48 41.71
C ILE A 276 32.66 -5.39 40.62
N ALA A 277 32.41 -6.66 40.93
CA ALA A 277 31.81 -7.60 39.99
C ALA A 277 30.39 -7.17 39.59
N GLU A 278 29.54 -6.80 40.55
CA GLU A 278 28.17 -6.32 40.32
C GLU A 278 28.14 -5.01 39.50
N MET A 279 29.05 -4.08 39.76
CA MET A 279 29.15 -2.85 38.96
C MET A 279 29.55 -3.13 37.51
N THR A 280 30.45 -4.10 37.30
CA THR A 280 30.90 -4.49 35.96
C THR A 280 29.76 -5.14 35.19
N GLU A 281 29.03 -6.07 35.81
CA GLU A 281 27.84 -6.70 35.23
C GLU A 281 26.77 -5.65 34.87
N GLY A 282 26.53 -4.68 35.75
CA GLY A 282 25.61 -3.58 35.48
C GLY A 282 26.01 -2.72 34.29
N ALA A 283 27.30 -2.41 34.17
CA ALA A 283 27.82 -1.62 33.06
C ALA A 283 27.69 -2.36 31.71
N ASP A 284 27.99 -3.67 31.70
CA ASP A 284 27.79 -4.51 30.53
C ASP A 284 26.32 -4.62 30.13
N ARG A 285 25.41 -4.71 31.12
CA ARG A 285 23.97 -4.71 30.87
C ARG A 285 23.47 -3.40 30.25
N VAL A 286 23.94 -2.24 30.73
CA VAL A 286 23.62 -0.93 30.12
C VAL A 286 24.11 -0.89 28.68
N LYS A 287 25.32 -1.38 28.41
CA LYS A 287 25.91 -1.45 27.08
C LYS A 287 25.07 -2.33 26.13
N GLU A 288 24.64 -3.51 26.58
CA GLU A 288 23.79 -4.41 25.79
C GLU A 288 22.44 -3.76 25.44
N ILE A 289 21.78 -3.11 26.41
CA ILE A 289 20.51 -2.41 26.19
C ILE A 289 20.67 -1.29 25.15
N VAL A 290 21.71 -0.46 25.29
CA VAL A 290 21.99 0.65 24.36
C VAL A 290 22.35 0.15 22.96
N GLN A 291 23.10 -0.96 22.84
CA GLN A 291 23.42 -1.57 21.55
C GLN A 291 22.18 -2.14 20.86
N GLY A 292 21.31 -2.84 21.60
CA GLY A 292 20.04 -3.35 21.08
C GLY A 292 19.12 -2.22 20.57
N LEU A 293 19.03 -1.12 21.32
CA LEU A 293 18.28 0.08 20.90
C LEU A 293 18.86 0.73 19.65
N ARG A 294 20.19 0.84 19.55
CA ARG A 294 20.86 1.44 18.40
C ARG A 294 20.62 0.63 17.13
N GLN A 295 20.65 -0.69 17.22
CA GLN A 295 20.38 -1.61 16.11
C GLN A 295 18.91 -1.59 15.67
N PHE A 296 18.00 -1.19 16.57
CA PHE A 296 16.57 -1.02 16.28
C PHE A 296 16.22 0.38 15.75
N ALA A 297 16.94 1.42 16.20
CA ALA A 297 16.68 2.82 15.85
C ALA A 297 17.37 3.29 14.55
N HIS A 298 18.43 2.60 14.10
CA HIS A 298 19.08 2.89 12.82
C HIS A 298 18.67 1.85 11.76
N PRO A 299 18.02 2.27 10.67
CA PRO A 299 17.84 1.43 9.49
C PRO A 299 19.17 1.42 8.72
N ASP A 300 20.17 0.70 9.20
CA ASP A 300 21.25 0.29 8.30
C ASP A 300 20.67 -0.75 7.34
N GLN A 301 20.24 -0.22 6.20
CA GLN A 301 19.74 -0.94 5.06
C GLN A 301 20.70 -2.06 4.66
N THR A 302 20.15 -3.26 4.42
CA THR A 302 20.55 -4.14 3.31
C THR A 302 21.88 -4.91 3.35
N GLN A 303 22.52 -5.18 4.49
CA GLN A 303 23.55 -6.25 4.46
C GLN A 303 22.91 -7.63 4.56
N ILE A 304 22.75 -8.25 3.39
CA ILE A 304 22.53 -9.68 3.25
C ILE A 304 23.80 -10.38 3.70
N GLY A 305 23.68 -11.26 4.68
CA GLY A 305 24.82 -12.01 5.23
C GLY A 305 24.43 -13.42 5.62
N ASP A 306 25.44 -14.22 5.95
CA ASP A 306 25.23 -15.52 6.57
C ASP A 306 24.87 -15.32 8.05
N ILE A 307 23.80 -15.97 8.48
CA ILE A 307 23.17 -15.80 9.78
C ILE A 307 23.12 -17.17 10.43
N ASP A 308 23.69 -17.31 11.62
CA ASP A 308 23.36 -18.42 12.50
C ASP A 308 22.02 -18.16 13.19
N ILE A 309 21.00 -18.94 12.82
CA ILE A 309 19.66 -18.83 13.38
C ILE A 309 19.66 -19.06 14.89
N THR A 310 20.51 -19.94 15.39
CA THR A 310 20.56 -20.27 16.83
C THR A 310 21.07 -19.08 17.62
N GLU A 311 22.17 -18.47 17.15
CA GLU A 311 22.73 -17.26 17.75
C GLU A 311 21.75 -16.08 17.65
N LEU A 312 21.10 -15.92 16.50
CA LEU A 312 20.12 -14.86 16.29
C LEU A 312 18.92 -14.97 17.25
N ILE A 313 18.42 -16.18 17.45
CA ILE A 313 17.35 -16.48 18.41
C ILE A 313 17.81 -16.14 19.83
N ASP A 314 19.01 -16.58 20.23
CA ASP A 314 19.53 -16.32 21.57
C ASP A 314 19.72 -14.83 21.85
N ASN A 315 20.28 -14.09 20.89
CA ASN A 315 20.43 -12.63 21.00
C ASN A 315 19.07 -11.94 21.09
N THR A 316 18.09 -12.39 20.32
CA THR A 316 16.73 -11.82 20.36
C THR A 316 16.02 -12.15 21.68
N LEU A 317 16.22 -13.36 22.23
CA LEU A 317 15.70 -13.75 23.53
C LEU A 317 16.23 -12.87 24.66
N ARG A 318 17.52 -12.49 24.62
CA ARG A 318 18.10 -11.57 25.61
C ARG A 318 17.37 -10.22 25.63
N VAL A 319 17.03 -9.70 24.45
CA VAL A 319 16.25 -8.46 24.32
C VAL A 319 14.82 -8.65 24.86
N ALA A 320 14.19 -9.78 24.57
CA ALA A 320 12.84 -10.09 25.03
C ALA A 320 12.76 -10.50 26.52
N TRP A 321 13.90 -10.74 27.17
CA TRP A 321 13.95 -11.48 28.43
C TRP A 321 13.16 -10.81 29.56
N ASN A 322 13.15 -9.47 29.63
CA ASN A 322 12.45 -8.77 30.71
C ASN A 322 10.93 -8.94 30.65
N GLU A 323 10.36 -9.08 29.47
CA GLU A 323 8.93 -9.39 29.26
C GLU A 323 8.62 -10.88 29.52
N ILE A 324 9.61 -11.77 29.38
CA ILE A 324 9.42 -13.23 29.51
C ILE A 324 9.63 -13.72 30.95
N LYS A 325 10.67 -13.23 31.64
CA LYS A 325 11.22 -13.86 32.87
C LYS A 325 10.24 -13.99 34.05
N TYR A 326 9.18 -13.19 34.08
CA TYR A 326 8.14 -13.27 35.10
C TYR A 326 6.94 -14.12 34.68
N ASN A 327 6.79 -14.37 33.38
CA ASN A 327 5.62 -15.00 32.79
C ASN A 327 5.92 -16.44 32.34
N ALA A 328 7.14 -16.78 31.92
CA ALA A 328 7.44 -18.09 31.37
C ALA A 328 8.90 -18.55 31.57
N ASN A 329 9.07 -19.86 31.67
CA ASN A 329 10.38 -20.51 31.51
C ASN A 329 10.65 -20.77 30.02
N VAL A 330 11.91 -20.65 29.60
CA VAL A 330 12.31 -20.88 28.20
C VAL A 330 13.04 -22.21 28.07
N GLU A 331 12.49 -23.11 27.26
CA GLU A 331 13.09 -24.41 26.94
C GLU A 331 13.70 -24.37 25.54
N LYS A 332 15.00 -24.68 25.43
CA LYS A 332 15.76 -24.58 24.18
C LYS A 332 16.16 -25.97 23.69
N ASN A 333 15.62 -26.37 22.55
CA ASN A 333 15.91 -27.64 21.88
C ASN A 333 16.58 -27.35 20.53
N TYR A 334 17.85 -26.97 20.58
CA TYR A 334 18.58 -26.55 19.39
C TYR A 334 19.17 -27.72 18.61
N ASN A 335 19.31 -27.51 17.31
CA ASN A 335 20.03 -28.42 16.43
C ASN A 335 21.48 -28.57 16.91
N THR A 336 22.05 -29.76 16.74
CA THR A 336 23.42 -30.05 17.21
C THR A 336 24.49 -29.28 16.44
N GLU A 337 24.20 -28.94 15.18
CA GLU A 337 25.06 -28.12 14.32
C GLU A 337 24.44 -26.73 14.09
N PRO A 338 25.29 -25.68 13.93
CA PRO A 338 24.85 -24.34 13.56
C PRO A 338 23.92 -24.31 12.35
N VAL A 339 22.81 -23.60 12.46
CA VAL A 339 21.81 -23.49 11.40
C VAL A 339 22.04 -22.20 10.63
N ILE A 340 22.90 -22.28 9.61
CA ILE A 340 23.28 -21.12 8.81
C ILE A 340 22.30 -20.91 7.64
N ILE A 341 21.79 -19.68 7.51
CA ILE A 341 21.02 -19.22 6.35
C ILE A 341 21.57 -17.88 5.83
N THR A 342 21.41 -17.59 4.55
CA THR A 342 21.71 -16.26 4.00
C THR A 342 20.46 -15.36 4.09
N GLY A 343 20.56 -14.16 4.67
CA GLY A 343 19.38 -13.30 4.87
C GLY A 343 19.68 -11.93 5.46
N ARG A 344 18.63 -11.23 5.91
CA ARG A 344 18.70 -9.94 6.60
C ARG A 344 18.44 -10.14 8.10
N SER A 345 19.51 -10.14 8.91
CA SER A 345 19.45 -10.50 10.34
C SER A 345 18.46 -9.65 11.13
N THR A 346 18.47 -8.33 10.96
CA THR A 346 17.58 -7.40 11.67
C THR A 346 16.10 -7.70 11.44
N GLN A 347 15.73 -8.06 10.20
CA GLN A 347 14.34 -8.41 9.88
C GLN A 347 13.94 -9.73 10.54
N LEU A 348 14.81 -10.74 10.51
CA LEU A 348 14.53 -12.03 11.16
C LEU A 348 14.49 -11.90 12.70
N SER A 349 15.35 -11.07 13.29
CA SER A 349 15.24 -10.70 14.71
C SER A 349 13.89 -10.09 15.03
N GLN A 350 13.36 -9.22 14.17
CA GLN A 350 12.03 -8.63 14.35
C GLN A 350 10.93 -9.70 14.36
N VAL A 351 11.02 -10.72 13.51
CA VAL A 351 10.09 -11.87 13.52
C VAL A 351 10.15 -12.58 14.87
N PHE A 352 11.34 -12.97 15.33
CA PHE A 352 11.48 -13.71 16.58
C PHE A 352 11.02 -12.89 17.80
N LEU A 353 11.35 -11.60 17.84
CA LEU A 353 10.93 -10.70 18.91
C LEU A 353 9.40 -10.62 19.01
N ASN A 354 8.72 -10.44 17.87
CA ASN A 354 7.27 -10.42 17.82
C ASN A 354 6.64 -11.71 18.34
N LEU A 355 7.21 -12.87 17.97
CA LEU A 355 6.71 -14.16 18.41
C LEU A 355 6.94 -14.38 19.91
N PHE A 356 8.08 -13.96 20.45
CA PHE A 356 8.34 -14.06 21.89
C PHE A 356 7.43 -13.17 22.73
N PHE A 357 7.16 -11.95 22.28
CA PHE A 357 6.21 -11.07 22.96
C PHE A 357 4.79 -11.62 22.89
N ASN A 358 4.36 -12.13 21.74
CA ASN A 358 3.05 -12.76 21.61
C ASN A 358 2.92 -13.97 22.55
N ALA A 359 3.96 -14.80 22.65
CA ALA A 359 4.01 -15.94 23.55
C ALA A 359 3.94 -15.52 25.03
N ALA A 360 4.76 -14.55 25.45
CA ALA A 360 4.76 -14.04 26.82
C ALA A 360 3.41 -13.42 27.22
N GLN A 361 2.79 -12.69 26.30
CA GLN A 361 1.49 -12.05 26.52
C GLN A 361 0.32 -13.04 26.54
N ALA A 362 0.43 -14.16 25.82
CA ALA A 362 -0.58 -15.21 25.86
C ALA A 362 -0.61 -15.96 27.20
N ILE A 363 0.47 -15.85 27.99
CA ILE A 363 0.65 -16.49 29.29
C ILE A 363 0.31 -15.47 30.39
N CYS A 364 -0.95 -15.49 30.88
CA CYS A 364 -1.46 -14.51 31.84
C CYS A 364 -1.65 -15.03 33.28
N ASP A 365 -1.91 -16.33 33.45
CA ASP A 365 -2.48 -16.85 34.71
C ASP A 365 -1.54 -17.76 35.53
N LYS A 366 -0.37 -18.11 34.97
CA LYS A 366 0.62 -19.01 35.57
C LYS A 366 1.99 -18.77 34.96
N VAL A 367 3.05 -19.24 35.63
CA VAL A 367 4.37 -19.37 34.98
C VAL A 367 4.26 -20.44 33.89
N GLY A 368 4.24 -20.00 32.64
CA GLY A 368 4.14 -20.85 31.46
C GLY A 368 5.50 -21.35 30.98
N VAL A 369 5.50 -21.89 29.77
CA VAL A 369 6.68 -22.42 29.08
C VAL A 369 6.65 -21.91 27.64
N ILE A 370 7.78 -21.36 27.20
CA ILE A 370 8.06 -21.06 25.79
C ILE A 370 9.12 -22.06 25.33
N SER A 371 8.73 -22.98 24.44
CA SER A 371 9.63 -24.00 23.88
C SER A 371 10.09 -23.59 22.49
N ILE A 372 11.41 -23.57 22.29
CA ILE A 372 12.05 -23.16 21.03
C ILE A 372 12.84 -24.33 20.49
N THR A 373 12.51 -24.75 19.27
CA THR A 373 13.19 -25.85 18.59
C THR A 373 13.79 -25.36 17.29
N THR A 374 15.06 -25.69 17.04
CA THR A 374 15.70 -25.49 15.74
C THR A 374 16.09 -26.84 15.15
N LYS A 375 15.78 -27.06 13.88
CA LYS A 375 16.20 -28.22 13.09
C LYS A 375 16.65 -27.73 11.73
N ALA A 376 17.48 -28.51 11.05
CA ALA A 376 17.89 -28.19 9.68
C ALA A 376 18.07 -29.45 8.86
N ASP A 377 17.81 -29.35 7.56
CA ASP A 377 18.22 -30.33 6.57
C ASP A 377 19.23 -29.71 5.59
N LYS A 378 19.45 -30.33 4.42
CA LYS A 378 20.39 -29.81 3.41
C LYS A 378 19.91 -28.51 2.74
N LYS A 379 18.61 -28.22 2.73
CA LYS A 379 17.99 -27.12 1.99
C LYS A 379 17.37 -26.07 2.89
N ASN A 380 16.78 -26.45 4.01
CA ASN A 380 15.94 -25.60 4.84
C ASN A 380 16.36 -25.65 6.32
N ALA A 381 16.10 -24.54 7.00
CA ALA A 381 16.04 -24.39 8.44
C ALA A 381 14.56 -24.46 8.87
N TYR A 382 14.31 -25.16 9.98
CA TYR A 382 13.01 -25.31 10.60
C TYR A 382 13.10 -24.77 12.01
N ILE A 383 12.29 -23.76 12.31
CA ILE A 383 12.20 -23.13 13.63
C ILE A 383 10.78 -23.33 14.14
N THR A 384 10.66 -23.78 15.38
CA THR A 384 9.37 -23.92 16.06
C THR A 384 9.43 -23.12 17.35
N ILE A 385 8.46 -22.22 17.54
CA ILE A 385 8.28 -21.45 18.77
C ILE A 385 6.88 -21.79 19.28
N ALA A 386 6.82 -22.42 20.45
CA ALA A 386 5.58 -22.86 21.09
C ALA A 386 5.41 -22.19 22.44
N ASP A 387 4.20 -21.78 22.77
CA ASP A 387 3.78 -21.35 24.10
C ASP A 387 2.67 -22.26 24.63
N ASN A 388 2.51 -22.30 25.96
CA ASN A 388 1.40 -22.98 26.64
C ASN A 388 0.38 -22.00 27.24
N GLY A 389 0.19 -20.87 26.57
CA GLY A 389 -0.71 -19.80 26.99
C GLY A 389 -2.19 -20.09 26.70
N SER A 390 -2.97 -19.02 26.61
CA SER A 390 -4.43 -19.06 26.40
C SER A 390 -4.87 -19.63 25.04
N GLY A 391 -3.97 -19.70 24.06
CA GLY A 391 -4.28 -20.16 22.71
C GLY A 391 -5.18 -19.20 21.93
N ILE A 392 -5.51 -19.60 20.70
CA ILE A 392 -6.26 -18.81 19.72
C ILE A 392 -7.46 -19.64 19.26
N ASP A 393 -8.61 -18.98 19.16
CA ASP A 393 -9.85 -19.58 18.66
C ASP A 393 -9.75 -19.93 17.17
N GLU A 394 -10.36 -21.03 16.74
CA GLU A 394 -10.21 -21.57 15.37
C GLU A 394 -10.70 -20.57 14.31
N ASP A 395 -11.79 -19.86 14.61
CA ASP A 395 -12.37 -18.81 13.75
C ASP A 395 -11.44 -17.61 13.56
N LYS A 396 -10.45 -17.43 14.44
CA LYS A 396 -9.52 -16.31 14.44
C LYS A 396 -8.19 -16.64 13.76
N LEU A 397 -7.82 -17.92 13.67
CA LEU A 397 -6.53 -18.37 13.12
C LEU A 397 -6.27 -17.87 11.70
N ASN A 398 -7.31 -17.83 10.86
CA ASN A 398 -7.18 -17.36 9.48
C ASN A 398 -6.95 -15.84 9.36
N LYS A 399 -7.23 -15.08 10.43
CA LYS A 399 -7.18 -13.61 10.44
C LYS A 399 -5.99 -13.05 11.20
N ILE A 400 -5.25 -13.85 11.97
CA ILE A 400 -4.15 -13.35 12.81
C ILE A 400 -2.98 -12.74 12.02
N PHE A 401 -2.89 -13.07 10.73
CA PHE A 401 -1.90 -12.50 9.81
C PHE A 401 -2.46 -11.32 9.00
N ASP A 402 -3.75 -11.01 9.13
CA ASP A 402 -4.35 -9.86 8.47
C ASP A 402 -3.82 -8.58 9.12
N PRO A 403 -3.38 -7.59 8.33
CA PRO A 403 -2.97 -6.30 8.87
C PRO A 403 -4.06 -5.69 9.75
N PHE A 404 -3.66 -5.12 10.88
CA PHE A 404 -4.52 -4.44 11.86
C PHE A 404 -5.48 -5.36 12.65
N TYR A 405 -5.43 -6.68 12.43
CA TYR A 405 -6.21 -7.61 13.22
C TYR A 405 -5.60 -7.78 14.62
N THR A 406 -6.36 -7.45 15.66
CA THR A 406 -5.94 -7.60 17.06
C THR A 406 -7.11 -7.98 17.93
N THR A 407 -6.88 -8.88 18.89
CA THR A 407 -7.85 -9.21 19.95
C THR A 407 -7.68 -8.34 21.19
N LYS A 408 -6.69 -7.44 21.20
CA LYS A 408 -6.36 -6.58 22.33
C LYS A 408 -7.27 -5.33 22.37
N PRO A 409 -7.46 -4.72 23.55
CA PRO A 409 -8.16 -3.45 23.70
C PRO A 409 -7.57 -2.34 22.82
N ILE A 410 -8.42 -1.38 22.44
CA ILE A 410 -8.04 -0.21 21.65
C ILE A 410 -6.85 0.50 22.31
N GLY A 411 -5.73 0.63 21.58
CA GLY A 411 -4.50 1.28 22.05
C GLY A 411 -3.42 0.36 22.62
N GLN A 412 -3.66 -0.96 22.77
CA GLN A 412 -2.67 -1.92 23.32
C GLN A 412 -2.14 -2.94 22.31
N GLY A 413 -2.74 -3.03 21.13
CA GLY A 413 -2.27 -3.87 20.04
C GLY A 413 -2.48 -3.20 18.69
N THR A 414 -1.43 -3.08 17.90
CA THR A 414 -1.49 -2.51 16.54
C THR A 414 -2.03 -3.49 15.51
N GLY A 415 -1.97 -4.80 15.82
CA GLY A 415 -2.40 -5.87 14.91
C GLY A 415 -1.49 -6.08 13.69
N LEU A 416 -0.28 -5.51 13.69
CA LEU A 416 0.63 -5.57 12.53
C LEU A 416 1.82 -6.50 12.74
N GLY A 417 2.18 -6.86 13.98
CA GLY A 417 3.36 -7.67 14.27
C GLY A 417 3.39 -9.02 13.55
N LEU A 418 2.28 -9.76 13.51
CA LEU A 418 2.20 -11.05 12.81
C LEU A 418 2.14 -10.89 11.29
N ALA A 419 1.44 -9.87 10.77
CA ALA A 419 1.41 -9.55 9.34
C ALA A 419 2.82 -9.21 8.81
N ILE A 420 3.57 -8.38 9.55
CA ILE A 420 4.97 -8.05 9.25
C ILE A 420 5.85 -9.30 9.33
N SER A 421 5.62 -10.14 10.34
CA SER A 421 6.40 -11.37 10.50
C SER A 421 6.22 -12.31 9.30
N LYS A 422 4.97 -12.49 8.84
CA LYS A 422 4.67 -13.27 7.64
C LYS A 422 5.35 -12.69 6.41
N ALA A 423 5.24 -11.38 6.19
CA ALA A 423 5.86 -10.73 5.03
C ALA A 423 7.39 -10.86 5.03
N ILE A 424 8.05 -10.71 6.20
CA ILE A 424 9.51 -10.90 6.32
C ILE A 424 9.90 -12.35 6.00
N ILE A 425 9.17 -13.34 6.50
CA ILE A 425 9.45 -14.75 6.21
C ILE A 425 9.26 -15.04 4.72
N GLU A 426 8.22 -14.50 4.09
CA GLU A 426 7.97 -14.62 2.64
C GLU A 426 9.08 -13.92 1.81
N GLN A 427 9.60 -12.78 2.25
CA GLN A 427 10.77 -12.13 1.63
C GLN A 427 12.01 -13.03 1.63
N HIS A 428 12.14 -13.87 2.65
CA HIS A 428 13.19 -14.87 2.76
C HIS A 428 12.83 -16.18 2.05
N SER A 429 11.86 -16.16 1.12
CA SER A 429 11.35 -17.35 0.42
C SER A 429 10.89 -18.46 1.38
N GLY A 430 10.52 -18.10 2.60
CA GLY A 430 10.12 -18.99 3.66
C GLY A 430 8.61 -19.11 3.81
N GLN A 431 8.20 -19.91 4.78
CA GLN A 431 6.80 -20.10 5.15
C GLN A 431 6.64 -20.03 6.66
N ILE A 432 5.62 -19.31 7.12
CA ILE A 432 5.16 -19.34 8.51
C ILE A 432 3.78 -19.98 8.59
N ARG A 433 3.59 -20.89 9.54
CA ARG A 433 2.33 -21.58 9.82
C ARG A 433 2.07 -21.54 11.32
N VAL A 434 0.81 -21.49 11.70
CA VAL A 434 0.36 -21.50 13.10
C VAL A 434 -0.55 -22.70 13.34
N GLU A 435 -0.43 -23.31 14.52
CA GLU A 435 -1.42 -24.20 15.11
C GLU A 435 -1.72 -23.67 16.51
N SER A 436 -2.98 -23.64 16.91
CA SER A 436 -3.35 -23.20 18.26
C SER A 436 -4.60 -23.91 18.71
N GLN A 437 -4.70 -24.16 20.01
CA GLN A 437 -5.91 -24.67 20.63
C GLN A 437 -6.18 -23.90 21.92
N LEU A 438 -7.44 -23.51 22.11
CA LEU A 438 -7.86 -22.72 23.27
C LEU A 438 -7.46 -23.43 24.58
N ASN A 439 -6.82 -22.68 25.47
CA ASN A 439 -6.27 -23.12 26.76
C ASN A 439 -5.15 -24.17 26.71
N GLN A 440 -4.63 -24.50 25.52
CA GLN A 440 -3.45 -25.37 25.37
C GLN A 440 -2.21 -24.61 24.93
N GLY A 441 -2.39 -23.51 24.18
CA GLY A 441 -1.32 -22.64 23.72
C GLY A 441 -1.23 -22.56 22.20
N THR A 442 -0.16 -21.95 21.70
CA THR A 442 0.07 -21.70 20.27
C THR A 442 1.43 -22.18 19.83
N VAL A 443 1.52 -22.71 18.61
CA VAL A 443 2.76 -23.17 17.98
C VAL A 443 2.93 -22.49 16.63
N PHE A 444 4.01 -21.74 16.47
CA PHE A 444 4.45 -21.19 15.20
C PHE A 444 5.54 -22.06 14.58
N TYR A 445 5.33 -22.47 13.34
CA TYR A 445 6.28 -23.20 12.51
C TYR A 445 6.81 -22.28 11.43
N ILE A 446 8.13 -22.09 11.41
CA ILE A 446 8.82 -21.27 10.42
C ILE A 446 9.76 -22.18 9.62
N THR A 447 9.66 -22.12 8.30
CA THR A 447 10.58 -22.77 7.37
C THR A 447 11.32 -21.71 6.57
N LEU A 448 12.64 -21.74 6.61
CA LEU A 448 13.50 -20.79 5.89
C LEU A 448 14.49 -21.56 5.01
N PRO A 449 14.56 -21.30 3.69
CA PRO A 449 15.62 -21.85 2.86
C PRO A 449 17.00 -21.36 3.30
N LYS A 450 18.00 -22.24 3.30
CA LYS A 450 19.40 -21.86 3.62
C LYS A 450 19.98 -20.86 2.62
N LYS A 451 19.49 -20.89 1.37
CA LYS A 451 19.87 -19.98 0.28
C LYS A 451 18.62 -19.42 -0.41
N PRO A 452 17.98 -18.39 0.17
CA PRO A 452 16.74 -17.84 -0.36
C PRO A 452 16.99 -16.92 -1.56
N LYS A 453 15.99 -16.78 -2.44
CA LYS A 453 15.94 -15.68 -3.40
C LYS A 453 15.26 -14.50 -2.73
N LEU A 454 16.06 -13.63 -2.12
CA LEU A 454 15.55 -12.48 -1.38
C LEU A 454 14.83 -11.52 -2.34
N THR A 455 13.63 -11.09 -1.98
CA THR A 455 12.85 -10.08 -2.71
C THR A 455 12.96 -8.73 -1.99
N ASP A 456 13.08 -7.64 -2.76
CA ASP A 456 13.51 -6.36 -2.18
C ASP A 456 12.45 -5.56 -1.42
N ASP A 457 11.18 -5.97 -1.40
CA ASP A 457 10.14 -5.11 -0.81
C ASP A 457 9.06 -5.85 0.00
N VAL A 458 8.91 -5.47 1.28
CA VAL A 458 7.93 -6.07 2.22
C VAL A 458 6.53 -5.63 1.80
N LEU A 459 6.44 -4.40 1.28
CA LEU A 459 5.20 -3.74 0.89
C LEU A 459 4.56 -4.38 -0.33
N THR A 460 5.37 -4.86 -1.29
CA THR A 460 4.85 -5.57 -2.46
C THR A 460 4.17 -6.88 -2.06
N ILE A 461 4.69 -7.58 -1.05
CA ILE A 461 4.13 -8.84 -0.54
C ILE A 461 2.86 -8.60 0.27
N LEU A 462 2.85 -7.58 1.14
CA LEU A 462 1.65 -7.19 1.89
C LEU A 462 0.49 -6.78 0.96
N ASN A 463 0.80 -6.16 -0.19
CA ASN A 463 -0.21 -5.77 -1.17
C ASN A 463 -0.66 -6.90 -2.12
N ALA A 464 0.18 -7.90 -2.39
CA ALA A 464 -0.17 -9.03 -3.25
C ALA A 464 -1.19 -10.00 -2.62
N ASN A 465 -1.35 -9.98 -1.29
CA ASN A 465 -2.24 -10.86 -0.54
C ASN A 465 -3.63 -10.24 -0.24
N LYS A 466 -3.99 -9.10 -0.83
CA LYS A 466 -5.37 -8.60 -0.76
C LYS A 466 -6.29 -9.54 -1.58
N PRO A 467 -7.38 -10.08 -1.00
CA PRO A 467 -8.38 -10.77 -1.80
C PRO A 467 -8.93 -9.77 -2.83
N ILE A 468 -8.94 -10.19 -4.09
CA ILE A 468 -9.67 -9.51 -5.15
C ILE A 468 -11.15 -9.71 -4.79
N GLU A 469 -11.79 -8.70 -4.21
CA GLU A 469 -13.25 -8.66 -4.04
C GLU A 469 -13.96 -8.56 -5.40
#